data_AF-A0A2W4X045-F1
#
_entry.id   AF-A0A2W4X045-F1
#
_cell.length_a   1.000
_cell.length_b   1.000
_cell.length_c   1.000
_cell.angle_alpha   90.00
_cell.angle_beta   90.00
_cell.angle_gamma   90.00
#
_symmetry.space_group_name_H-M   'P 1'
#
loop_
_entity.id
_entity.type
_entity.pdbx_description
1 polymer ?
#
loop_
_entity_poly.entity_id
_entity_poly.type
_entity_poly.pdbx_seq_one_letter_code
_entity_poly.pdbx_strand_id
1 'polypeptide(L)'
;MESRCVIPSWSLDPSENNDGRRMLDHTSQPERAARPAATKKRVAGFNASEELLSSALRQMVRRGALSVRFPSGRERRFGSEDAAPTSVTLQGVDSARRLISNPELALGELYVDGLLTIEGDNVDGLLALSLQNLRDYGFRCSAAPAGLRLIKSPKREVNGLKRAQRNVAHHYDISDDFYRLFLDADQQYSCAYFETADDTLEQAQQAKKELIAIKLCLRPDLSVLDVGCGWGVCAGAKLHH
;
A
#
# COMPACT_ATOMS: atom_id res chain seq x y z
N MET A 1 2.49 -30.99 -11.63
CA MET A 1 1.69 -30.87 -12.86
C MET A 1 2.54 -30.10 -13.84
N GLU A 2 3.23 -30.79 -14.74
CA GLU A 2 3.98 -30.18 -15.83
C GLU A 2 2.98 -29.75 -16.92
N SER A 3 2.94 -28.46 -17.22
CA SER A 3 2.20 -27.94 -18.35
C SER A 3 3.20 -27.48 -19.40
N ARG A 4 3.41 -28.29 -20.45
CA ARG A 4 4.12 -27.87 -21.66
C ARG A 4 3.24 -26.87 -22.40
N CYS A 5 3.68 -25.61 -22.46
CA CYS A 5 3.04 -24.61 -23.30
C CYS A 5 3.62 -24.69 -24.72
N VAL A 6 2.80 -25.10 -25.69
CA VAL A 6 3.11 -25.04 -27.12
C VAL A 6 2.60 -23.70 -27.63
N ILE A 7 3.48 -22.85 -28.13
CA ILE A 7 3.14 -21.54 -28.71
C ILE A 7 2.78 -21.76 -30.19
N PRO A 8 1.57 -21.42 -30.67
CA PRO A 8 1.29 -21.38 -32.10
C PRO A 8 1.89 -20.11 -32.72
N SER A 9 2.56 -20.27 -33.86
CA SER A 9 3.07 -19.19 -34.69
C SER A 9 1.94 -18.32 -35.25
N TRP A 10 1.94 -17.02 -34.94
CA TRP A 10 1.08 -16.05 -35.60
C TRP A 10 1.92 -15.11 -36.46
N SER A 11 1.71 -15.20 -37.77
CA SER A 11 2.22 -14.29 -38.79
C SER A 11 1.35 -13.04 -38.79
N LEU A 12 1.96 -11.85 -38.70
CA LEU A 12 1.28 -10.56 -38.82
C LEU A 12 1.11 -10.19 -40.31
N ASP A 13 -0.13 -10.01 -40.75
CA ASP A 13 -0.49 -9.29 -41.98
C ASP A 13 -0.93 -7.86 -41.60
N PRO A 14 -0.26 -6.79 -42.08
CA PRO A 14 -0.60 -5.42 -41.74
C PRO A 14 -1.40 -4.76 -42.87
N SER A 15 -2.70 -4.99 -42.93
CA SER A 15 -3.65 -4.05 -43.56
C SER A 15 -5.07 -4.32 -43.05
N GLU A 16 -5.90 -3.27 -43.00
CA GLU A 16 -7.30 -3.25 -42.53
C GLU A 16 -7.52 -3.05 -41.01
N ASN A 17 -7.59 -1.80 -40.55
CA ASN A 17 -8.87 -1.07 -40.55
C ASN A 17 -8.73 0.29 -39.85
N ASN A 18 -8.83 1.32 -40.66
CA ASN A 18 -9.18 2.67 -40.27
C ASN A 18 -10.72 2.74 -40.29
N ASP A 19 -11.38 2.83 -39.14
CA ASP A 19 -12.75 3.34 -39.09
C ASP A 19 -12.95 4.21 -37.85
N GLY A 20 -13.38 5.44 -38.10
CA GLY A 20 -13.50 6.50 -37.12
C GLY A 20 -14.75 6.33 -36.26
N ARG A 21 -14.61 6.59 -34.96
CA ARG A 21 -15.74 7.00 -34.13
C ARG A 21 -15.40 8.19 -33.25
N ARG A 22 -16.21 9.23 -33.47
CA ARG A 22 -16.44 10.45 -32.70
C ARG A 22 -16.47 10.22 -31.18
N MET A 23 -15.69 11.05 -30.48
CA MET A 23 -16.16 12.07 -29.53
C MET A 23 -17.30 11.66 -28.59
N LEU A 24 -16.96 11.36 -27.34
CA LEU A 24 -17.75 11.75 -26.16
C LEU A 24 -16.81 12.31 -25.10
N ASP A 25 -16.92 13.62 -24.94
CA ASP A 25 -16.45 14.41 -23.81
C ASP A 25 -17.19 13.95 -22.55
N HIS A 26 -16.47 13.38 -21.60
CA HIS A 26 -16.95 13.15 -20.24
C HIS A 26 -16.11 13.97 -19.28
N THR A 27 -16.39 15.26 -19.28
CA THR A 27 -16.11 16.17 -18.18
C THR A 27 -16.76 15.65 -16.89
N SER A 28 -16.08 15.90 -15.76
CA SER A 28 -16.60 15.93 -14.38
C SER A 28 -17.04 14.61 -13.72
N GLN A 29 -16.11 13.95 -13.01
CA GLN A 29 -16.44 13.15 -11.84
C GLN A 29 -16.73 14.10 -10.65
N PRO A 30 -17.78 13.87 -9.84
CA PRO A 30 -18.10 14.71 -8.70
C PRO A 30 -17.09 14.50 -7.56
N GLU A 31 -16.68 15.59 -6.91
CA GLU A 31 -16.01 15.58 -5.60
C GLU A 31 -16.71 14.60 -4.67
N ARG A 32 -15.94 13.67 -4.08
CA ARG A 32 -16.41 12.81 -2.98
C ARG A 32 -16.74 13.69 -1.77
N ALA A 33 -17.97 14.17 -1.71
CA ALA A 33 -18.53 14.76 -0.51
C ALA A 33 -18.50 13.70 0.61
N ALA A 34 -17.65 13.91 1.61
CA ALA A 34 -17.63 13.12 2.83
C ALA A 34 -19.05 13.03 3.40
N ARG A 35 -19.57 11.81 3.56
CA ARG A 35 -20.87 11.58 4.22
C ARG A 35 -20.80 12.19 5.63
N PRO A 36 -21.76 13.03 6.06
CA PRO A 36 -21.72 13.59 7.39
C PRO A 36 -22.03 12.47 8.40
N ALA A 37 -21.00 12.02 9.11
CA ALA A 37 -21.19 11.19 10.29
C ALA A 37 -22.00 11.98 11.32
N ALA A 38 -23.14 11.42 11.73
CA ALA A 38 -24.05 12.03 12.69
C ALA A 38 -23.30 12.41 13.98
N THR A 39 -23.01 13.69 14.13
CA THR A 39 -22.21 14.23 15.22
C THR A 39 -23.11 14.41 16.44
N LYS A 40 -23.17 13.40 17.31
CA LYS A 40 -23.63 13.64 18.69
C LYS A 40 -22.60 14.56 19.35
N LYS A 41 -22.92 15.85 19.44
CA LYS A 41 -22.14 16.88 20.14
C LYS A 41 -21.92 16.41 21.59
N ARG A 42 -20.75 15.81 21.87
CA ARG A 42 -20.34 15.43 23.22
C ARG A 42 -19.40 16.48 23.77
N VAL A 43 -19.74 16.92 24.96
CA VAL A 43 -19.11 17.99 25.75
C VAL A 43 -17.61 17.76 25.90
N ALA A 44 -16.85 18.86 25.84
CA ALA A 44 -15.43 18.93 26.14
C ALA A 44 -15.15 18.35 27.54
N GLY A 45 -14.79 17.07 27.58
CA GLY A 45 -14.38 16.34 28.77
C GLY A 45 -13.09 15.59 28.49
N PHE A 46 -12.33 15.32 29.55
CA PHE A 46 -11.09 14.53 29.49
C PHE A 46 -11.35 13.18 28.82
N ASN A 47 -10.69 12.93 27.66
CA ASN A 47 -10.74 11.65 26.96
C ASN A 47 -9.40 10.94 27.16
N ALA A 48 -9.37 9.96 28.08
CA ALA A 48 -8.17 9.22 28.45
C ALA A 48 -7.48 8.55 27.24
N SER A 49 -8.25 8.10 26.24
CA SER A 49 -7.72 7.48 25.03
C SER A 49 -7.01 8.50 24.13
N GLU A 50 -7.54 9.72 24.01
CA GLU A 50 -6.89 10.80 23.26
C GLU A 50 -5.60 11.25 23.94
N GLU A 51 -5.57 11.33 25.27
CA GLU A 51 -4.36 11.65 26.03
C GLU A 51 -3.28 10.58 25.88
N LEU A 52 -3.66 9.31 26.00
CA LEU A 52 -2.73 8.19 25.85
C LEU A 52 -2.16 8.12 24.43
N LEU A 53 -3.00 8.33 23.42
CA LEU A 53 -2.56 8.40 22.02
C LEU A 53 -1.64 9.60 21.81
N SER A 54 -1.98 10.76 22.38
CA SER A 54 -1.12 11.94 22.32
C SER A 54 0.24 11.70 22.96
N SER A 55 0.30 11.01 24.10
CA SER A 55 1.55 10.65 24.77
C SER A 55 2.39 9.71 23.90
N ALA A 56 1.77 8.71 23.29
CA ALA A 56 2.43 7.82 22.35
C ALA A 56 2.99 8.58 21.13
N LEU A 57 2.18 9.44 20.49
CA LEU A 57 2.58 10.23 19.33
C LEU A 57 3.72 11.21 19.63
N ARG A 58 3.76 11.81 20.83
CA ARG A 58 4.90 12.64 21.28
C ARG A 58 6.21 11.87 21.32
N GLN A 59 6.17 10.58 21.66
CA GLN A 59 7.37 9.75 21.73
C GLN A 59 7.80 9.26 20.34
N MET A 60 6.83 9.02 19.46
CA MET A 60 7.02 8.50 18.11
C MET A 60 7.46 9.57 17.11
N VAL A 61 6.79 10.73 17.07
CA VAL A 61 7.05 11.77 16.06
C VAL A 61 8.12 12.73 16.59
N ARG A 62 9.37 12.50 16.18
CA ARG A 62 10.54 13.32 16.54
C ARG A 62 11.10 14.09 15.35
N ARG A 63 11.08 13.49 14.16
CA ARG A 63 11.37 14.14 12.88
C ARG A 63 10.08 14.45 12.14
N GLY A 64 10.06 15.59 11.46
CA GLY A 64 8.86 16.13 10.82
C GLY A 64 7.82 16.60 11.82
N ALA A 65 6.61 16.84 11.35
CA ALA A 65 5.49 17.28 12.19
C ALA A 65 4.19 16.55 11.82
N LEU A 66 3.37 16.28 12.84
CA LEU A 66 2.05 15.67 12.71
C LEU A 66 1.05 16.50 13.51
N SER A 67 -0.03 16.94 12.86
CA SER A 67 -1.17 17.57 13.53
C SER A 67 -2.32 16.58 13.57
N VAL A 68 -2.93 16.37 14.74
CA VAL A 68 -4.10 15.49 14.92
C VAL A 68 -5.26 16.27 15.50
N ARG A 69 -6.37 16.31 14.76
CA ARG A 69 -7.68 16.75 15.26
C ARG A 69 -8.44 15.55 15.80
N PHE A 70 -8.77 15.58 17.09
CA PHE A 70 -9.47 14.50 17.79
C PHE A 70 -10.99 14.67 17.72
N PRO A 71 -11.77 13.59 17.98
CA PRO A 71 -13.23 13.64 18.02
C PRO A 71 -13.78 14.62 19.07
N SER A 72 -13.02 14.90 20.14
CA SER A 72 -13.35 15.93 21.13
C SER A 72 -13.31 17.36 20.58
N GLY A 73 -12.84 17.57 19.36
CA GLY A 73 -12.57 18.87 18.75
C GLY A 73 -11.20 19.44 19.10
N ARG A 74 -10.45 18.79 20.00
CA ARG A 74 -9.10 19.22 20.36
C ARG A 74 -8.14 18.92 19.23
N GLU A 75 -7.22 19.84 19.02
CA GLU A 75 -6.14 19.69 18.04
C GLU A 75 -4.80 19.65 18.75
N ARG A 76 -3.92 18.75 18.34
CA ARG A 76 -2.56 18.65 18.88
C ARG A 76 -1.55 18.46 17.79
N ARG A 77 -0.42 19.12 17.98
CA ARG A 77 0.76 18.99 17.14
C ARG A 77 1.83 18.16 17.85
N PHE A 78 2.55 17.35 17.07
CA PHE A 78 3.65 16.49 17.49
C PHE A 78 4.84 16.68 16.55
N GLY A 79 6.07 16.51 17.05
CA GLY A 79 7.29 16.69 16.28
C GLY A 79 7.85 18.10 16.30
N SER A 80 8.59 18.46 15.25
CA SER A 80 9.27 19.75 15.11
C SER A 80 8.28 20.90 14.87
N GLU A 81 8.56 22.05 15.47
CA GLU A 81 7.77 23.27 15.26
C GLU A 81 8.01 23.88 13.86
N ASP A 82 9.22 23.71 13.31
CA ASP A 82 9.64 24.34 12.05
C ASP A 82 9.20 23.59 10.79
N ALA A 83 8.72 22.35 10.92
CA ALA A 83 8.30 21.52 9.79
C ALA A 83 6.82 21.75 9.40
N ALA A 84 6.46 21.65 8.13
CA ALA A 84 5.04 21.59 7.75
C ALA A 84 4.40 20.29 8.30
N PRO A 85 3.27 20.36 9.02
CA PRO A 85 2.66 19.17 9.60
C PRO A 85 1.85 18.40 8.56
N THR A 86 1.94 17.08 8.60
CA THR A 86 0.88 16.23 8.03
C THR A 86 -0.33 16.33 8.95
N SER A 87 -1.48 16.77 8.43
CA SER A 87 -2.71 16.92 9.23
C SER A 87 -3.61 15.69 9.12
N VAL A 88 -4.02 15.15 10.26
CA VAL A 88 -4.91 14.00 10.37
C VAL A 88 -6.11 14.37 11.22
N THR A 89 -7.32 14.01 10.78
CA THR A 89 -8.55 14.17 11.56
C THR A 89 -9.12 12.81 11.90
N LEU A 90 -9.32 12.58 13.19
CA LEU A 90 -9.97 11.40 13.73
C LEU A 90 -11.44 11.72 14.07
N GLN A 91 -12.33 10.89 13.54
CA GLN A 91 -13.76 10.88 13.83
C GLN A 91 -14.11 9.64 14.63
N GLY A 92 -15.16 9.70 15.45
CA GLY A 92 -15.61 8.57 16.26
C GLY A 92 -14.85 8.41 17.58
N VAL A 93 -15.61 8.17 18.66
CA VAL A 93 -15.07 8.18 20.03
C VAL A 93 -14.06 7.08 20.33
N ASP A 94 -14.11 5.98 19.59
CA ASP A 94 -13.25 4.81 19.80
C ASP A 94 -11.98 4.81 18.94
N SER A 95 -11.85 5.73 17.99
CA SER A 95 -10.75 5.74 17.01
C SER A 95 -9.38 5.87 17.69
N ALA A 96 -9.26 6.73 18.70
CA ALA A 96 -8.03 6.86 19.48
C ALA A 96 -7.68 5.55 20.21
N ARG A 97 -8.67 4.88 20.81
CA ARG A 97 -8.48 3.61 21.51
C ARG A 97 -8.07 2.47 20.56
N ARG A 98 -8.65 2.42 19.36
CA ARG A 98 -8.29 1.45 18.31
C ARG A 98 -6.84 1.62 17.88
N LEU A 99 -6.41 2.87 17.61
CA LEU A 99 -5.04 3.20 17.24
C LEU A 99 -4.00 2.83 18.32
N ILE A 100 -4.34 3.00 19.59
CA ILE A 100 -3.44 2.57 20.69
C ILE A 100 -3.32 1.05 20.76
N SER A 101 -4.42 0.32 20.51
CA SER A 101 -4.47 -1.13 20.74
C SER A 101 -3.85 -1.94 19.60
N ASN A 102 -4.07 -1.51 18.35
CA ASN A 102 -3.50 -2.14 17.17
C ASN A 102 -3.33 -1.07 16.07
N PRO A 103 -2.23 -0.29 16.10
CA PRO A 103 -2.06 0.86 15.20
C PRO A 103 -2.03 0.46 13.73
N GLU A 104 -1.37 -0.66 13.39
CA GLU A 104 -1.20 -1.12 12.00
C GLU A 104 -2.54 -1.42 11.35
N LEU A 105 -3.38 -2.22 12.01
CA LEU A 105 -4.71 -2.57 11.49
C LEU A 105 -5.68 -1.38 11.59
N ALA A 106 -5.71 -0.69 12.73
CA ALA A 106 -6.66 0.39 12.97
C ALA A 106 -6.44 1.59 12.05
N LEU A 107 -5.19 1.90 11.68
CA LEU A 107 -4.90 2.99 10.75
C LEU A 107 -5.57 2.75 9.39
N GLY A 108 -5.41 1.54 8.83
CA GLY A 108 -6.01 1.16 7.56
C GLY A 108 -7.54 1.10 7.63
N GLU A 109 -8.09 0.44 8.64
CA GLU A 109 -9.54 0.34 8.82
C GLU A 109 -10.20 1.72 8.97
N LEU A 110 -9.66 2.58 9.84
CA LEU A 110 -10.22 3.91 10.08
C LEU A 110 -10.13 4.79 8.83
N TYR A 111 -9.05 4.68 8.06
CA TYR A 111 -8.90 5.43 6.82
C TYR A 111 -9.91 4.98 5.75
N VAL A 112 -10.04 3.66 5.53
CA VAL A 112 -11.03 3.09 4.59
C VAL A 112 -12.47 3.40 5.02
N ASP A 113 -12.75 3.37 6.32
CA ASP A 113 -14.06 3.71 6.90
C ASP A 113 -14.36 5.23 6.85
N GLY A 114 -13.39 6.08 6.47
CA GLY A 114 -13.51 7.54 6.49
C GLY A 114 -13.53 8.15 7.90
N LEU A 115 -13.21 7.36 8.92
CA LEU A 115 -13.10 7.77 10.32
C LEU A 115 -11.73 8.39 10.62
N LEU A 116 -10.73 8.15 9.78
CA LEU A 116 -9.47 8.86 9.76
C LEU A 116 -9.32 9.50 8.39
N THR A 117 -9.14 10.82 8.36
CA THR A 117 -8.92 11.58 7.14
C THR A 117 -7.58 12.28 7.22
N ILE A 118 -6.90 12.38 6.08
CA ILE A 118 -5.60 13.03 5.95
C ILE A 118 -5.80 14.22 5.02
N GLU A 119 -5.31 15.39 5.42
CA GLU A 119 -5.41 16.59 4.59
C GLU A 119 -4.71 16.38 3.24
N GLY A 120 -5.40 16.74 2.16
CA GLY A 120 -4.92 16.52 0.78
C GLY A 120 -4.80 15.04 0.38
N ASP A 121 -5.41 14.12 1.14
CA ASP A 121 -5.30 12.67 0.94
C ASP A 121 -3.86 12.14 0.90
N ASN A 122 -2.97 12.81 1.64
CA ASN A 122 -1.53 12.54 1.61
C ASN A 122 -1.14 11.33 2.47
N VAL A 123 -1.63 10.14 2.10
CA VAL A 123 -1.30 8.86 2.74
C VAL A 123 0.20 8.61 2.70
N ASP A 124 0.84 8.88 1.57
CA ASP A 124 2.29 8.69 1.38
C ASP A 124 3.10 9.55 2.36
N GLY A 125 2.71 10.81 2.56
CA GLY A 125 3.34 11.69 3.52
C GLY A 125 3.19 11.20 4.96
N LEU A 126 2.03 10.67 5.34
CA LEU A 126 1.83 10.08 6.67
C LEU A 126 2.66 8.81 6.87
N LEU A 127 2.71 7.93 5.86
CA LEU A 127 3.51 6.71 5.90
C LEU A 127 5.01 7.02 5.91
N ALA A 128 5.48 7.96 5.08
CA ALA A 128 6.87 8.40 5.05
C ALA A 128 7.31 8.97 6.40
N LEU A 129 6.49 9.84 7.00
CA LEU A 129 6.73 10.39 8.35
C LEU A 129 6.82 9.27 9.40
N SER A 130 5.90 8.30 9.33
CA SER A 130 5.84 7.18 10.29
C SER A 130 7.05 6.25 10.15
N LEU A 131 7.40 5.86 8.91
CA LEU A 131 8.50 4.96 8.60
C LEU A 131 9.87 5.59 8.89
N GLN A 132 10.04 6.89 8.63
CA GLN A 132 11.27 7.61 8.97
C GLN A 132 11.50 7.59 10.50
N ASN A 133 10.48 7.93 11.28
CA ASN A 133 10.58 7.91 12.74
C ASN A 133 10.76 6.49 13.28
N LEU A 134 10.10 5.50 12.69
CA LEU A 134 10.27 4.10 13.05
C LEU A 134 11.70 3.60 12.79
N ARG A 135 12.29 3.95 11.64
CA ARG A 135 13.66 3.58 11.28
C ARG A 135 14.68 4.19 12.25
N ASP A 136 14.51 5.47 12.58
CA ASP A 136 15.51 6.23 13.34
C ASP A 136 15.41 6.00 14.86
N TYR A 137 14.20 5.75 15.37
CA TYR A 137 13.95 5.68 16.82
C TYR A 137 13.37 4.35 17.29
N GLY A 138 12.96 3.47 16.38
CA GLY A 138 12.30 2.20 16.68
C GLY A 138 10.91 2.36 17.30
N PHE A 139 10.22 1.24 17.56
CA PHE A 139 9.00 1.24 18.36
C PHE A 139 9.34 1.48 19.84
N ARG A 140 9.53 2.75 20.22
CA ARG A 140 9.68 3.16 21.62
C ARG A 140 8.35 3.64 22.21
N CYS A 141 7.23 3.05 21.83
CA CYS A 141 6.01 3.16 22.63
C CYS A 141 6.13 2.26 23.86
N SER A 142 6.81 2.77 24.88
CA SER A 142 6.74 2.23 26.24
C SER A 142 5.44 2.70 26.91
N ALA A 143 4.29 2.36 26.32
CA ALA A 143 2.99 2.47 26.98
C ALA A 143 2.55 1.13 27.60
N ALA A 144 3.39 0.10 27.51
CA ALA A 144 3.27 -1.11 28.30
C ALA A 144 4.29 -1.05 29.45
N PRO A 145 3.89 -1.12 30.73
CA PRO A 145 4.85 -1.34 31.80
C PRO A 145 5.67 -2.60 31.51
N ALA A 146 6.92 -2.64 31.97
CA ALA A 146 7.90 -3.69 31.63
C ALA A 146 7.40 -5.15 31.84
N GLY A 147 6.31 -5.36 32.60
CA GLY A 147 5.64 -6.65 32.81
C GLY A 147 4.54 -7.05 31.81
N LEU A 148 4.12 -6.18 30.87
CA LEU A 148 3.05 -6.47 29.91
C LEU A 148 3.57 -6.84 28.50
N ARG A 149 4.90 -6.96 28.32
CA ARG A 149 5.51 -7.46 27.07
C ARG A 149 5.35 -8.99 26.87
N LEU A 150 4.58 -9.67 27.71
CA LEU A 150 4.38 -11.13 27.66
C LEU A 150 3.00 -11.59 27.16
N ILE A 151 2.13 -10.70 26.67
CA ILE A 151 0.83 -11.09 26.08
C ILE A 151 0.57 -10.12 24.92
N LYS A 152 0.79 -10.45 23.63
CA LYS A 152 0.49 -11.65 22.87
C LYS A 152 1.64 -11.87 21.88
N SER A 153 2.30 -13.03 21.94
CA SER A 153 2.83 -13.57 20.68
C SER A 153 1.64 -13.68 19.73
N PRO A 154 1.72 -13.28 18.45
CA PRO A 154 0.79 -13.85 17.49
C PRO A 154 0.96 -15.35 17.70
N LYS A 155 -0.13 -16.08 18.01
CA LYS A 155 -0.07 -17.52 17.86
C LYS A 155 0.48 -17.70 16.46
N ARG A 156 1.71 -18.19 16.34
CA ARG A 156 2.26 -18.64 15.07
C ARG A 156 1.26 -19.70 14.66
N GLU A 157 0.27 -19.30 13.87
CA GLU A 157 -0.50 -20.24 13.11
C GLU A 157 0.57 -20.92 12.28
N VAL A 158 0.87 -22.16 12.66
CA VAL A 158 1.61 -23.07 11.83
C VAL A 158 0.78 -23.12 10.56
N ASN A 159 1.19 -22.32 9.57
CA ASN A 159 0.55 -22.19 8.28
C ASN A 159 0.71 -23.53 7.56
N GLY A 160 -0.13 -24.50 7.92
CA GLY A 160 -0.25 -25.74 7.21
C GLY A 160 -0.71 -25.43 5.80
N LEU A 161 -0.07 -26.05 4.81
CA LEU A 161 -0.37 -25.96 3.37
C LEU A 161 -1.88 -25.93 3.03
N LYS A 162 -2.72 -26.58 3.83
CA LYS A 162 -4.19 -26.60 3.68
C LYS A 162 -4.89 -25.27 3.95
N ARG A 163 -4.31 -24.37 4.76
CA ARG A 163 -4.88 -23.04 5.04
C ARG A 163 -4.40 -21.99 4.05
N ALA A 164 -3.21 -22.15 3.47
CA ALA A 164 -2.76 -21.35 2.32
C ALA A 164 -3.71 -21.49 1.13
N GLN A 165 -4.16 -22.72 0.81
CA GLN A 165 -5.17 -22.96 -0.22
C GLN A 165 -6.53 -22.32 0.09
N ARG A 166 -6.90 -22.19 1.37
CA ARG A 166 -8.19 -21.64 1.80
C ARG A 166 -8.17 -20.12 1.95
N ASN A 167 -7.02 -19.52 2.25
CA ASN A 167 -6.83 -18.06 2.22
C ASN A 167 -6.77 -17.52 0.79
N VAL A 168 -6.29 -18.32 -0.17
CA VAL A 168 -6.43 -18.03 -1.60
C VAL A 168 -7.92 -17.96 -1.96
N ALA A 169 -8.77 -18.84 -1.43
CA ALA A 169 -10.19 -18.91 -1.78
C ALA A 169 -11.11 -17.80 -1.22
N HIS A 170 -10.60 -16.78 -0.53
CA HIS A 170 -11.39 -15.57 -0.18
C HIS A 170 -10.97 -14.40 -1.08
N HIS A 171 -10.90 -14.69 -2.38
CA HIS A 171 -10.51 -13.74 -3.41
C HIS A 171 -11.47 -12.55 -3.44
N TYR A 172 -10.91 -11.35 -3.32
CA TYR A 172 -11.47 -10.24 -4.08
C TYR A 172 -11.38 -10.65 -5.55
N ASP A 173 -12.52 -10.73 -6.23
CA ASP A 173 -12.59 -10.97 -7.67
C ASP A 173 -12.19 -9.67 -8.39
N ILE A 174 -10.93 -9.25 -8.18
CA ILE A 174 -10.33 -8.10 -8.83
C ILE A 174 -9.95 -8.60 -10.22
N SER A 175 -10.71 -8.15 -11.23
CA SER A 175 -10.50 -8.57 -12.60
C SER A 175 -9.15 -8.11 -13.15
N ASP A 176 -8.63 -8.84 -14.14
CA ASP A 176 -7.46 -8.42 -14.92
C ASP A 176 -7.64 -7.01 -15.50
N ASP A 177 -8.88 -6.61 -15.82
CA ASP A 177 -9.19 -5.27 -16.30
C ASP A 177 -8.89 -4.18 -15.26
N PHE A 178 -9.04 -4.47 -13.97
CA PHE A 178 -8.63 -3.54 -12.92
C PHE A 178 -7.11 -3.38 -12.88
N TYR A 179 -6.36 -4.48 -12.98
CA TYR A 179 -4.90 -4.46 -12.98
C TYR A 179 -4.32 -3.73 -14.20
N ARG A 180 -4.95 -3.86 -15.37
CA ARG A 180 -4.57 -3.13 -16.59
C ARG A 180 -4.65 -1.60 -16.47
N LEU A 181 -5.36 -1.07 -15.48
CA LEU A 181 -5.44 0.38 -15.27
C LEU A 181 -4.14 0.99 -14.73
N PHE A 182 -3.28 0.20 -14.07
CA PHE A 182 -2.10 0.73 -13.38
C PHE A 182 -0.83 -0.12 -13.50
N LEU A 183 -0.90 -1.32 -14.09
CA LEU A 183 0.28 -2.11 -14.43
C LEU A 183 0.79 -1.78 -15.84
N ASP A 184 2.03 -2.18 -16.10
CA ASP A 184 2.62 -2.15 -17.44
C ASP A 184 1.90 -3.11 -18.40
N ALA A 185 2.18 -2.99 -19.69
CA ALA A 185 1.57 -3.83 -20.73
C ALA A 185 1.78 -5.34 -20.49
N ASP A 186 2.89 -5.73 -19.85
CA ASP A 186 3.13 -7.13 -19.51
C ASP A 186 2.43 -7.57 -18.22
N GLN A 187 1.76 -6.66 -17.48
CA GLN A 187 1.07 -6.93 -16.21
C GLN A 187 2.00 -7.46 -15.10
N GLN A 188 3.19 -6.88 -14.94
CA GLN A 188 4.14 -7.30 -13.92
C GLN A 188 3.80 -6.71 -12.55
N TYR A 189 3.11 -7.51 -11.73
CA TYR A 189 2.82 -7.14 -10.34
C TYR A 189 3.99 -7.45 -9.38
N SER A 190 5.14 -6.84 -9.66
CA SER A 190 6.36 -6.91 -8.85
C SER A 190 7.17 -5.63 -9.01
N CYS A 191 8.11 -5.37 -8.09
CA CYS A 191 8.97 -4.19 -8.14
C CYS A 191 9.69 -4.09 -9.49
N ALA A 192 9.64 -2.92 -10.12
CA ALA A 192 10.43 -2.60 -11.32
C ALA A 192 11.87 -2.20 -10.94
N TYR A 193 12.76 -2.13 -11.93
CA TYR A 193 14.14 -1.66 -11.76
C TYR A 193 14.38 -0.43 -12.63
N PHE A 194 14.41 0.74 -12.01
CA PHE A 194 14.67 2.02 -12.67
C PHE A 194 16.19 2.24 -12.74
N GLU A 195 16.75 2.33 -13.95
CA GLU A 195 18.16 2.67 -14.17
C GLU A 195 18.37 4.18 -14.02
N THR A 196 17.38 4.96 -14.45
CA THR A 196 17.32 6.41 -14.32
C THR A 196 15.99 6.85 -13.72
N ALA A 197 15.95 8.08 -13.19
CA ALA A 197 14.72 8.64 -12.62
C ALA A 197 13.66 8.98 -13.69
N ASP A 198 14.06 9.05 -14.96
CA ASP A 198 13.19 9.42 -16.08
C ASP A 198 12.62 8.18 -16.81
N ASP A 199 12.97 6.96 -16.38
CA ASP A 199 12.48 5.74 -17.01
C ASP A 199 10.97 5.59 -16.81
N THR A 200 10.28 5.20 -17.88
CA THR A 200 8.90 4.73 -17.81
C THR A 200 8.79 3.41 -17.03
N LEU A 201 7.59 3.09 -16.53
CA LEU A 201 7.35 1.83 -15.84
C LEU A 201 7.69 0.63 -16.75
N GLU A 202 7.34 0.70 -18.03
CA GLU A 202 7.62 -0.32 -19.03
C GLU A 202 9.12 -0.55 -19.20
N GLN A 203 9.89 0.53 -19.31
CA GLN A 203 11.35 0.46 -19.40
C GLN A 203 11.95 -0.15 -18.13
N ALA A 204 11.50 0.29 -16.95
CA ALA A 204 12.00 -0.22 -15.68
C ALA A 204 11.66 -1.72 -15.46
N GLN A 205 10.50 -2.16 -15.95
CA GLN A 205 10.10 -3.56 -15.89
C GLN A 205 10.89 -4.43 -16.88
N GLN A 206 11.28 -3.88 -18.03
CA GLN A 206 12.17 -4.54 -18.99
C GLN A 206 13.61 -4.63 -18.46
N ALA A 207 14.16 -3.55 -17.92
CA ALA A 207 15.50 -3.52 -17.31
C ALA A 207 15.61 -4.52 -16.15
N LYS A 208 14.54 -4.70 -15.36
CA LYS A 208 14.46 -5.75 -14.34
C LYS A 208 14.64 -7.16 -14.93
N LYS A 209 13.95 -7.48 -16.03
CA LYS A 209 14.04 -8.79 -16.70
C LYS A 209 15.47 -9.06 -17.17
N GLU A 210 16.10 -8.07 -17.77
CA GLU A 210 17.48 -8.14 -18.24
C GLU A 210 18.46 -8.31 -17.07
N LEU A 211 18.28 -7.55 -15.98
CA LEU A 211 19.08 -7.68 -14.77
C LEU A 211 18.99 -9.09 -14.16
N ILE A 212 17.79 -9.70 -14.15
CA ILE A 212 17.59 -11.08 -13.69
C ILE A 212 18.32 -12.06 -14.63
N ALA A 213 18.18 -11.90 -15.95
CA ALA A 213 18.85 -12.76 -16.93
C ALA A 213 20.38 -12.70 -16.81
N ILE A 214 20.94 -11.50 -16.61
CA ILE A 214 22.37 -11.26 -16.37
C ILE A 214 22.82 -11.94 -15.08
N LYS A 215 22.09 -11.75 -13.97
CA LYS A 215 22.45 -12.33 -12.67
C LYS A 215 22.37 -13.86 -12.65
N LEU A 216 21.48 -14.44 -13.46
CA LEU A 216 21.37 -15.88 -13.64
C LEU A 216 22.36 -16.42 -14.68
N CYS A 217 23.13 -15.56 -15.34
CA CYS A 217 24.04 -15.90 -16.44
C CYS A 217 23.34 -16.80 -17.48
N LEU A 218 22.11 -16.44 -17.85
CA LEU A 218 21.31 -17.27 -18.75
C LEU A 218 22.01 -17.44 -20.09
N ARG A 219 21.90 -18.64 -20.64
CA ARG A 219 22.42 -18.99 -21.95
C ARG A 219 21.31 -19.70 -22.75
N PRO A 220 21.32 -19.63 -24.08
CA PRO A 220 20.25 -20.19 -24.92
C PRO A 220 20.00 -21.68 -24.73
N ASP A 221 20.98 -22.43 -24.21
CA ASP A 221 20.93 -23.88 -23.98
C ASP A 221 20.36 -24.29 -22.61
N LEU A 222 20.02 -23.32 -21.74
CA LEU A 222 19.53 -23.58 -20.39
C LEU A 222 18.00 -23.58 -20.32
N SER A 223 17.44 -24.54 -19.60
CA SER A 223 16.02 -24.52 -19.19
C SER A 223 15.85 -23.73 -17.90
N VAL A 224 14.90 -22.80 -17.86
CA VAL A 224 14.59 -21.99 -16.67
C VAL A 224 13.26 -22.43 -16.06
N LEU A 225 13.23 -22.59 -14.75
CA LEU A 225 12.01 -22.77 -13.97
C LEU A 225 11.67 -21.46 -13.28
N ASP A 226 10.54 -20.86 -13.66
CA ASP A 226 9.97 -19.70 -12.98
C ASP A 226 8.88 -20.13 -12.00
N VAL A 227 9.15 -19.96 -10.70
CA VAL A 227 8.23 -20.35 -9.63
C VAL A 227 7.37 -19.15 -9.25
N GLY A 228 6.09 -19.20 -9.64
CA GLY A 228 5.16 -18.09 -9.42
C GLY A 228 5.17 -17.08 -10.57
N CYS A 229 5.13 -17.57 -11.82
CA CYS A 229 5.31 -16.78 -13.03
C CYS A 229 4.25 -15.71 -13.31
N GLY A 230 3.18 -15.62 -12.50
CA GLY A 230 2.08 -14.67 -12.72
C GLY A 230 1.48 -14.83 -14.11
N TRP A 231 1.51 -13.76 -14.91
CA TRP A 231 1.10 -13.75 -16.32
C TRP A 231 2.14 -14.36 -17.29
N GLY A 232 3.20 -14.98 -16.80
CA GLY A 232 4.22 -15.67 -17.61
C GLY A 232 5.35 -14.78 -18.14
N VAL A 233 5.45 -13.55 -17.65
CA VAL A 233 6.28 -12.49 -18.25
C VAL A 233 7.79 -12.72 -18.05
N CYS A 234 8.21 -13.20 -16.88
CA CYS A 234 9.62 -13.44 -16.57
C CYS A 234 10.23 -14.58 -17.41
N ALA A 235 9.41 -15.49 -17.93
CA ALA A 235 9.84 -16.56 -18.82
C ALA A 235 10.21 -16.07 -20.24
N GLY A 236 9.85 -14.83 -20.60
CA GLY A 236 10.11 -14.24 -21.91
C GLY A 236 11.38 -13.37 -22.00
N ALA A 237 12.17 -13.27 -20.93
CA ALA A 237 13.39 -12.46 -20.92
C ALA A 237 14.40 -12.96 -21.96
N LYS A 238 14.61 -12.18 -23.03
CA LYS A 238 15.61 -12.47 -24.07
C LYS A 238 16.82 -11.56 -23.85
N LEU A 239 18.02 -12.15 -23.91
CA LEU A 239 19.26 -11.38 -23.95
C LEU A 239 19.36 -10.76 -25.35
N HIS A 240 19.28 -9.43 -25.42
CA HIS A 240 19.71 -8.68 -26.60
C HIS A 240 21.24 -8.59 -26.54
N HIS A 241 21.92 -9.29 -27.45
CA HIS A 241 23.36 -9.19 -27.67
C HIS A 241 23.68 -8.08 -28.66
#